data_AF-A0A7C4SZM4-F1
#
_entry.id   AF-A0A7C4SZM4-F1
#
_cell.length_a   1.000
_cell.length_b   1.000
_cell.length_c   1.000
_cell.angle_alpha   90.00
_cell.angle_beta   90.00
_cell.angle_gamma   90.00
#
_symmetry.space_group_name_H-M   'P 1'
#
loop_
_entity.id
_entity.type
_entity.pdbx_description
1 polymer ?
#
loop_
_entity_poly.entity_id
_entity_poly.type
_entity_poly.pdbx_seq_one_letter_code
_entity_poly.pdbx_strand_id
1 'polypeptide(L)' 'DGALNYVDEHDEVHVQGIGGSMGRSMGDIPGVRWVVFKVNGVSLKELVLGRKEKPRR' A
#
# COMPACT_ATOMS: atom_id res chain seq x y z
N ASP A 1 -1.50 -8.52 -8.44
CA ASP A 1 -2.06 -9.23 -7.28
C ASP A 1 -0.97 -9.75 -6.38
N GLY A 2 -1.24 -9.82 -5.07
CA GLY A 2 -0.30 -10.35 -4.08
C GLY A 2 0.33 -9.31 -3.15
N ALA A 3 -0.03 -8.03 -3.26
CA ALA A 3 0.50 -6.98 -2.38
C ALA A 3 0.22 -7.21 -0.89
N LEU A 4 -0.93 -7.83 -0.57
CA LEU A 4 -1.33 -8.16 0.80
C LEU A 4 -0.37 -9.16 1.47
N ASN A 5 0.29 -10.04 0.71
CA ASN A 5 1.23 -11.03 1.26
C ASN A 5 2.55 -10.42 1.76
N TYR A 6 2.79 -9.13 1.46
CA TYR A 6 3.98 -8.42 1.89
C TYR A 6 3.74 -7.54 3.13
N VAL A 7 2.49 -7.45 3.58
CA VAL A 7 2.10 -6.66 4.76
C VAL A 7 1.79 -7.61 5.90
N ASP A 8 2.53 -7.48 6.99
CA ASP A 8 2.36 -8.25 8.22
C ASP A 8 1.76 -7.38 9.32
N GLU A 9 1.18 -8.01 10.34
CA GLU A 9 0.79 -7.31 11.56
C GLU A 9 2.02 -6.65 12.20
N HIS A 10 1.85 -5.44 12.72
CA HIS A 10 2.90 -4.58 13.30
C HIS A 10 3.90 -3.91 12.34
N ASP A 11 3.71 -4.03 11.02
CA ASP A 11 4.51 -3.24 10.07
C ASP A 11 4.17 -1.74 10.10
N GLU A 12 5.20 -0.92 9.86
CA GLU A 12 5.00 0.50 9.58
C GLU A 12 4.63 0.69 8.11
N VAL A 13 3.41 1.19 7.87
CA VAL A 13 2.90 1.46 6.52
C VAL A 13 2.74 2.95 6.27
N HIS A 14 3.09 3.38 5.07
CA HIS A 14 2.79 4.74 4.60
C HIS A 14 1.61 4.71 3.64
N VAL A 15 0.64 5.57 3.92
CA VAL A 15 -0.58 5.73 3.14
C VAL A 15 -0.58 7.05 2.38
N GLN A 16 -1.23 7.06 1.22
CA GLN A 16 -1.53 8.25 0.46
C GLN A 16 -3.00 8.26 0.06
N GLY A 17 -3.51 9.42 -0.35
CA GLY A 17 -4.87 9.51 -0.89
C GLY A 17 -5.03 8.62 -2.12
N ILE A 18 -6.16 7.92 -2.21
CA ILE A 18 -6.47 7.04 -3.34
C ILE A 18 -6.69 7.82 -4.64
N GLY A 19 -6.91 9.14 -4.55
CA GLY A 19 -7.12 10.01 -5.72
C GLY A 19 -8.57 10.09 -6.20
N GLY A 20 -9.55 9.74 -5.35
CA GLY A 20 -10.96 9.92 -5.68
C GLY A 20 -11.40 11.39 -5.69
N SER A 21 -12.52 11.66 -6.35
CA SER A 21 -13.07 13.02 -6.53
C SER A 21 -13.23 13.74 -5.19
N MET A 22 -12.64 14.93 -5.05
CA MET A 22 -12.61 15.70 -3.80
C MET A 22 -12.10 14.90 -2.58
N GLY A 23 -11.12 14.01 -2.78
CA GLY A 23 -10.54 13.20 -1.70
C GLY A 23 -11.48 12.11 -1.17
N ARG A 24 -12.51 11.75 -1.96
CA ARG A 24 -13.44 10.66 -1.65
C ARG A 24 -12.90 9.32 -2.14
N SER A 25 -13.73 8.28 -2.03
CA SER A 25 -13.45 6.96 -2.59
C SER A 25 -13.26 7.01 -4.11
N MET A 26 -12.42 6.13 -4.61
CA MET A 26 -12.17 5.96 -6.05
C MET A 26 -13.01 4.80 -6.58
N GLY A 27 -13.76 5.06 -7.66
CA GLY A 27 -14.45 4.03 -8.44
C GLY A 27 -15.49 3.24 -7.64
N ASP A 28 -15.34 1.93 -7.67
CA ASP A 28 -16.21 0.90 -7.12
C ASP A 28 -15.88 0.51 -5.68
N ILE A 29 -14.94 1.20 -5.02
CA ILE A 29 -14.52 0.91 -3.65
C ILE A 29 -15.12 1.94 -2.69
N PRO A 30 -16.38 1.79 -2.26
CA PRO A 30 -17.01 2.74 -1.35
C PRO A 30 -16.31 2.74 0.02
N GLY A 31 -16.14 3.93 0.60
CA GLY A 31 -15.61 4.08 1.95
C GLY A 31 -14.08 4.07 2.08
N VAL A 32 -13.33 3.60 1.07
CA VAL A 32 -11.86 3.58 1.08
C VAL A 32 -11.32 4.86 0.43
N ARG A 33 -10.62 5.69 1.21
CA ARG A 33 -10.04 6.97 0.75
C ARG A 33 -8.51 6.96 0.64
N TRP A 34 -7.88 5.91 1.15
CA TRP A 34 -6.43 5.83 1.30
C TRP A 34 -5.92 4.51 0.73
N VAL A 35 -4.70 4.54 0.20
CA VAL A 35 -4.00 3.38 -0.33
C VAL A 35 -2.58 3.34 0.22
N VAL A 36 -2.08 2.14 0.51
CA VAL A 36 -0.70 1.92 0.99
C VAL A 36 0.26 1.99 -0.19
N PHE A 37 1.33 2.77 -0.07
CA PHE A 37 2.38 2.84 -1.10
C PHE A 37 3.77 2.37 -0.60
N LYS A 38 3.97 2.31 0.71
CA LYS A 38 5.25 1.92 1.34
C LYS A 38 5.02 1.05 2.57
N VAL A 39 5.91 0.08 2.79
CA VAL A 39 5.91 -0.81 3.96
C VAL A 39 7.36 -0.92 4.45
N ASN A 40 7.60 -0.66 5.74
CA ASN A 40 8.94 -0.66 6.38
C ASN A 40 10.01 0.07 5.56
N GLY A 41 9.65 1.22 4.98
CA GLY A 41 10.57 2.04 4.19
C GLY A 41 10.79 1.60 2.73
N VAL A 42 10.18 0.51 2.27
CA VAL A 42 10.27 0.01 0.88
C VAL A 42 8.95 0.19 0.13
N SER A 43 9.02 0.54 -1.17
CA SER A 43 7.81 0.74 -1.97
C SER A 43 7.09 -0.59 -2.19
N LEU A 44 5.78 -0.63 -1.90
CA LEU A 44 4.94 -1.81 -2.10
C LEU A 44 4.94 -2.26 -3.58
N LYS A 45 5.04 -1.31 -4.51
CA LYS A 45 5.15 -1.60 -5.95
C LYS A 45 6.43 -2.36 -6.28
N GLU A 46 7.55 -2.03 -5.64
CA GLU A 46 8.82 -2.71 -5.85
C GLU A 46 8.81 -4.12 -5.25
N LEU A 47 8.14 -4.30 -4.10
CA LEU A 47 7.95 -5.61 -3.47
C LEU A 47 7.11 -6.54 -4.36
N VAL A 48 5.98 -6.05 -4.88
CA VAL A 48 5.09 -6.82 -5.78
C VAL A 48 5.79 -7.18 -7.09
N LEU A 49 6.65 -6.31 -7.60
CA LEU A 49 7.46 -6.56 -8.80
C LEU A 49 8.71 -7.41 -8.53
N GLY A 50 9.00 -7.76 -7.26
CA GLY A 50 10.18 -8.54 -6.87
C GLY A 50 11.51 -7.82 -7.08
N ARG A 51 11.51 -6.49 -7.23
CA ARG A 51 12.73 -5.69 -7.45
C ARG A 51 13.50 -5.40 -6.16
N LYS A 52 12.79 -5.42 -5.03
CA LYS A 52 13.34 -5.24 -3.69
C LYS A 52 12.69 -6.25 -2.76
N GLU A 53 13.41 -6.60 -1.71
CA GLU A 53 12.91 -7.43 -0.64
C GLU A 53 12.55 -6.57 0.57
N LYS A 54 11.58 -7.06 1.34
CA LYS A 54 11.18 -6.41 2.58
C LYS A 54 12.33 -6.56 3.59
N PRO A 55 12.83 -5.45 4.18
CA PRO A 55 13.79 -5.53 5.27
C PRO A 55 13.08 -6.19 6.46
N ARG A 56 13.53 -7.39 6.82
CA ARG A 56 13.11 -8.08 8.05
C ARG A 56 14.14 -7.73 9.12
N ARG A 57 13.69 -7.06 10.18
CA ARG A 57 14.48 -6.80 11.38
C ARG A 57 13.94 -7.62 12.53
#